data_AF-A0A7S3UHU7-F1
#
_entry.id   AF-A0A7S3UHU7-F1
#
_cell.length_a   1.000
_cell.length_b   1.000
_cell.length_c   1.000
_cell.angle_alpha   90.00
_cell.angle_beta   90.00
_cell.angle_gamma   90.00
#
_symmetry.space_group_name_H-M   'P 1'
#
loop_
_entity.id
_entity.type
_entity.pdbx_description
1 polymer ?
#
loop_
_entity_poly.entity_id
_entity_poly.type
_entity_poly.pdbx_seq_one_letter_code
_entity_poly.pdbx_strand_id
1 'polypeptide(L)'
;AACFSELVKNMVDDASGNISDEEIPLPNVSSKILEKVVQWCEYHVDHPTSIINKPLKMGGQLRDNGVVEWDIKFLDMPEKELFDVMLAANFMDIKPLLELCCASVASSIKSKTVEELRQELGVGEEGFTPEEEEKILRDNALW
;
A
#
# COMPACT_ATOMS: atom_id res chain seq x y z
N ALA A 1 14.46 -11.98 -0.35
CA ALA A 1 14.48 -10.50 -0.47
C ALA A 1 14.96 -10.01 -1.85
N ALA A 2 16.19 -10.33 -2.29
CA ALA A 2 16.72 -9.85 -3.57
C ALA A 2 15.86 -10.19 -4.81
N CYS A 3 15.15 -11.32 -4.82
CA CYS A 3 14.28 -11.70 -5.94
C CYS A 3 13.01 -10.84 -6.11
N PHE A 4 12.63 -10.02 -5.12
CA PHE A 4 11.41 -9.21 -5.18
C PHE A 4 11.66 -7.75 -5.53
N SER A 5 12.87 -7.24 -5.31
CA SER A 5 13.24 -5.86 -5.62
C SER A 5 13.98 -5.81 -6.94
N GLU A 6 13.37 -5.20 -7.96
CA GLU A 6 14.04 -5.02 -9.25
C GLU A 6 15.24 -4.08 -9.12
N LEU A 7 15.21 -3.12 -8.17
CA LEU A 7 16.37 -2.28 -7.85
C LEU A 7 17.57 -3.11 -7.38
N VAL A 8 17.38 -3.94 -6.35
CA VAL A 8 18.46 -4.79 -5.80
C VAL A 8 18.96 -5.75 -6.87
N LYS A 9 18.04 -6.35 -7.65
CA LYS A 9 18.38 -7.27 -8.72
C LYS A 9 19.23 -6.60 -9.81
N ASN A 10 18.83 -5.42 -10.31
CA ASN A 10 19.61 -4.68 -11.30
C ASN A 10 21.00 -4.30 -10.77
N MET A 11 21.10 -3.90 -9.50
CA MET A 11 22.39 -3.57 -8.87
C MET A 11 23.30 -4.80 -8.75
N VAL A 12 22.76 -5.98 -8.44
CA VAL A 12 23.52 -7.24 -8.38
C VAL A 12 23.95 -7.71 -9.77
N ASP A 13 23.06 -7.58 -10.77
CA ASP A 13 23.33 -8.04 -12.14
C ASP A 13 24.38 -7.16 -12.85
N ASP A 14 24.37 -5.83 -12.61
CA ASP A 14 25.39 -4.91 -13.15
C ASP A 14 26.76 -5.11 -12.49
N ALA A 15 26.81 -5.70 -11.30
CA ALA A 15 28.04 -5.93 -10.55
C ALA A 15 28.81 -7.20 -10.96
N SER A 16 28.66 -7.71 -12.19
CA SER A 16 29.52 -8.77 -12.78
C SER A 16 29.82 -9.99 -11.88
N GLY A 17 28.89 -10.37 -10.99
CA GLY A 17 29.03 -11.51 -10.08
C GLY A 17 29.87 -11.27 -8.81
N ASN A 18 30.42 -10.08 -8.62
CA ASN A 18 30.86 -9.62 -7.31
C ASN A 18 29.72 -8.80 -6.72
N ILE A 19 29.02 -9.34 -5.72
CA ILE A 19 28.20 -8.50 -4.85
C ILE A 19 29.18 -7.53 -4.21
N SER A 20 29.25 -6.29 -4.72
CA SER A 20 30.02 -5.27 -4.05
C SER A 20 29.39 -5.09 -2.67
N ASP A 21 30.21 -5.00 -1.61
CA ASP A 21 29.76 -4.58 -0.27
C ASP A 21 29.28 -3.10 -0.27
N GLU A 22 28.90 -2.58 -1.44
CA GLU A 22 28.39 -1.23 -1.61
C GLU A 22 26.97 -1.17 -1.05
N GLU A 23 26.82 -0.42 0.03
CA GLU A 23 25.54 -0.15 0.65
C GLU A 23 24.63 0.58 -0.34
N ILE A 24 23.43 0.05 -0.59
CA ILE A 24 22.40 0.72 -1.40
C ILE A 24 21.80 1.83 -0.54
N PRO A 25 21.99 3.12 -0.88
CA PRO A 25 21.42 4.19 -0.09
C PRO A 25 19.90 4.21 -0.27
N LEU A 26 19.18 4.01 0.84
CA LEU A 26 17.73 4.14 0.93
C LEU A 26 17.37 5.40 1.73
N PRO A 27 17.54 6.60 1.16
CA PRO A 27 17.24 7.84 1.88
C PRO A 27 15.76 7.89 2.24
N ASN A 28 15.46 8.25 3.49
CA ASN A 28 14.12 8.34 4.05
C ASN A 28 13.42 7.00 4.35
N VAL A 29 14.11 5.86 4.24
CA VAL A 29 13.63 4.58 4.76
C VAL A 29 14.32 4.31 6.10
N SER A 30 13.56 4.29 7.19
CA SER A 30 14.14 3.93 8.49
C SER A 30 14.42 2.42 8.57
N SER A 31 15.38 2.01 9.41
CA SER A 31 15.71 0.59 9.61
C SER A 31 14.48 -0.24 9.98
N LYS A 32 13.57 0.30 10.79
CA LYS A 32 12.30 -0.35 11.15
C LYS A 32 11.42 -0.66 9.92
N ILE A 33 11.36 0.27 8.96
CA ILE A 33 10.57 0.10 7.75
C ILE A 33 11.23 -0.90 6.81
N LEU A 34 12.56 -0.83 6.69
CA LEU A 34 13.32 -1.80 5.91
C LEU A 34 13.15 -3.22 6.46
N GLU A 35 13.22 -3.41 7.79
CA GLU A 35 12.95 -4.69 8.44
C GLU A 35 11.58 -5.26 8.07
N LYS A 36 10.55 -4.42 7.98
CA LYS A 36 9.21 -4.85 7.54
C LYS A 36 9.16 -5.25 6.08
N VAL A 37 9.79 -4.47 5.21
CA VAL A 37 9.89 -4.83 3.78
C VAL A 37 10.63 -6.16 3.61
N VAL A 38 11.71 -6.37 4.36
CA VAL A 38 12.47 -7.62 4.37
C VAL A 38 11.61 -8.78 4.89
N GLN A 39 10.93 -8.60 6.03
CA GLN A 39 10.02 -9.59 6.60
C GLN A 39 8.93 -10.03 5.59
N TRP A 40 8.33 -9.06 4.90
CA TRP A 40 7.36 -9.33 3.85
C TRP A 40 7.98 -10.13 2.70
N CYS A 41 9.15 -9.70 2.22
CA CYS A 41 9.86 -10.40 1.17
C CYS A 41 10.24 -11.84 1.56
N GLU A 42 10.70 -12.06 2.79
CA GLU A 42 11.10 -13.38 3.29
C GLU A 42 9.92 -14.33 3.34
N TYR A 43 8.78 -13.89 3.85
CA TYR A 43 7.57 -14.72 3.86
C TYR A 43 7.14 -15.11 2.44
N HIS A 44 7.17 -14.17 1.50
CA HIS A 44 6.72 -14.41 0.13
C HIS A 44 7.74 -15.12 -0.78
N VAL A 45 8.96 -15.40 -0.30
CA VAL A 45 9.86 -16.32 -1.00
C VAL A 45 9.22 -17.71 -1.11
N ASP A 46 8.60 -18.18 -0.01
CA ASP A 46 7.99 -19.51 0.07
C ASP A 46 6.47 -19.51 -0.18
N HIS A 47 5.83 -18.34 -0.08
CA HIS A 47 4.39 -18.17 -0.18
C HIS A 47 4.03 -17.25 -1.36
N PRO A 48 3.22 -17.69 -2.33
CA PRO A 48 2.78 -16.83 -3.43
C PRO A 48 2.14 -15.53 -2.93
N THR A 49 2.45 -14.42 -3.60
CA THR A 49 1.85 -13.11 -3.31
C THR A 49 0.35 -13.12 -3.60
N SER A 50 -0.41 -12.35 -2.83
CA SER A 50 -1.85 -12.17 -3.07
C SER A 50 -2.13 -11.69 -4.49
N ILE A 51 -3.09 -12.33 -5.18
CA ILE A 51 -3.62 -11.83 -6.45
C ILE A 51 -4.81 -10.94 -6.12
N ILE A 52 -4.56 -9.64 -6.10
CA ILE A 52 -5.57 -8.64 -5.74
C ILE A 52 -6.50 -8.43 -6.93
N ASN A 53 -7.79 -8.72 -6.72
CA ASN A 53 -8.81 -8.57 -7.76
C ASN A 53 -9.00 -7.09 -8.12
N LYS A 54 -8.96 -6.79 -9.43
CA LYS A 54 -9.20 -5.45 -9.99
C LYS A 54 -10.42 -5.50 -10.90
N PRO A 55 -11.40 -4.57 -10.78
CA PRO A 55 -11.47 -3.52 -9.77
C PRO A 55 -11.69 -4.10 -8.37
N LEU A 56 -11.24 -3.39 -7.34
CA LEU A 56 -11.49 -3.77 -5.95
C LEU A 56 -13.00 -3.82 -5.71
N LYS A 57 -13.48 -4.93 -5.13
CA LYS A 57 -14.83 -5.05 -4.62
C LYS A 57 -15.03 -4.00 -3.54
N MET A 58 -15.99 -3.11 -3.79
CA MET A 58 -16.30 -1.97 -2.95
C MET A 58 -17.02 -2.41 -1.68
N GLY A 59 -16.68 -1.83 -0.52
CA GLY A 59 -17.37 -2.05 0.76
C GLY A 59 -17.07 -3.38 1.48
N GLY A 60 -16.17 -4.21 0.93
CA GLY A 60 -15.73 -5.47 1.52
C GLY A 60 -14.39 -5.39 2.25
N GLN A 61 -14.06 -6.43 3.02
CA GLN A 61 -12.76 -6.58 3.66
C GLN A 61 -11.69 -6.89 2.61
N LEU A 62 -10.41 -6.67 2.91
CA LEU A 62 -9.29 -7.00 2.00
C LEU A 62 -9.33 -8.46 1.52
N ARG A 63 -9.82 -9.37 2.36
CA ARG A 63 -10.03 -10.78 2.02
C ARG A 63 -10.96 -10.99 0.83
N ASP A 64 -11.99 -10.15 0.68
CA ASP A 64 -12.95 -10.24 -0.45
C ASP A 64 -12.29 -9.88 -1.79
N ASN A 65 -11.16 -9.17 -1.72
CA ASN A 65 -10.31 -8.78 -2.83
C ASN A 65 -9.17 -9.76 -3.10
N GLY A 66 -9.12 -10.90 -2.42
CA GLY A 66 -8.11 -11.94 -2.64
C GLY A 66 -6.83 -11.77 -1.84
N VAL A 67 -6.82 -10.86 -0.86
CA VAL A 67 -5.69 -10.71 0.08
C VAL A 67 -5.72 -11.84 1.10
N VAL A 68 -4.58 -12.51 1.28
CA VAL A 68 -4.44 -13.61 2.24
C VAL A 68 -4.35 -13.11 3.68
N GLU A 69 -4.69 -13.97 4.63
CA GLU A 69 -4.73 -13.62 6.07
C GLU A 69 -3.39 -13.10 6.61
N TRP A 70 -2.27 -13.63 6.10
CA TRP A 70 -0.95 -13.18 6.53
C TRP A 70 -0.69 -11.73 6.11
N ASP A 71 -1.04 -11.38 4.87
CA ASP A 71 -0.92 -10.01 4.34
C ASP A 71 -1.83 -9.04 5.10
N ILE A 72 -3.05 -9.46 5.47
CA ILE A 72 -3.96 -8.65 6.29
C ILE A 72 -3.33 -8.34 7.66
N LYS A 73 -2.71 -9.33 8.30
CA LYS A 73 -2.00 -9.14 9.57
C LYS A 73 -0.73 -8.33 9.43
N PHE A 74 -0.01 -8.49 8.33
CA PHE A 74 1.16 -7.68 8.03
C PHE A 74 0.77 -6.20 7.92
N LEU A 75 -0.36 -5.90 7.27
CA LEU A 75 -0.91 -4.55 7.11
C LEU A 75 -1.51 -3.94 8.40
N ASP A 76 -1.65 -4.72 9.49
CA ASP A 76 -2.12 -4.23 10.79
C ASP A 76 -1.05 -3.37 11.46
N MET A 77 -0.91 -2.15 10.96
CA MET A 77 0.07 -1.16 11.42
C MET A 77 -0.51 0.26 11.32
N PRO A 78 0.08 1.24 12.04
CA PRO A 78 -0.35 2.63 11.95
C PRO A 78 -0.25 3.17 10.52
N GLU A 79 -1.16 4.07 10.14
CA GLU A 79 -1.24 4.65 8.81
C GLU A 79 0.08 5.27 8.32
N LYS A 80 0.77 6.02 9.20
CA LYS A 80 2.11 6.56 8.90
C LYS A 80 3.10 5.45 8.51
N GLU A 81 3.08 4.34 9.23
CA GLU A 81 3.98 3.21 8.99
C GLU A 81 3.64 2.51 7.67
N LEU A 82 2.34 2.37 7.36
CA LEU A 82 1.87 1.85 6.08
C LEU A 82 2.34 2.72 4.90
N PHE A 83 2.24 4.05 5.02
CA PHE A 83 2.74 4.97 4.00
C PHE A 83 4.26 4.87 3.83
N ASP A 84 5.01 4.77 4.92
CA ASP A 84 6.47 4.61 4.88
C ASP A 84 6.85 3.28 4.19
N VAL A 85 6.15 2.17 4.46
CA VAL A 85 6.33 0.88 3.76
C VAL A 85 5.97 0.99 2.27
N MET A 86 4.87 1.66 1.93
CA MET A 86 4.45 1.87 0.55
C MET A 86 5.49 2.66 -0.25
N LEU A 87 6.07 3.72 0.33
CA LEU A 87 7.13 4.50 -0.28
C LEU A 87 8.41 3.68 -0.48
N ALA A 88 8.79 2.89 0.52
CA ALA A 88 9.95 1.99 0.42
C ALA A 88 9.73 0.93 -0.67
N ALA A 89 8.56 0.31 -0.74
CA ALA A 89 8.20 -0.65 -1.77
C ALA A 89 8.25 -0.05 -3.18
N ASN A 90 7.77 1.20 -3.34
CA ASN A 90 7.87 1.93 -4.59
C ASN A 90 9.33 2.24 -4.97
N PHE A 91 10.16 2.67 -4.02
CA PHE A 91 11.58 2.95 -4.27
C PHE A 91 12.37 1.70 -4.67
N MET A 92 12.08 0.58 -4.03
CA MET A 92 12.75 -0.71 -4.27
C MET A 92 12.16 -1.48 -5.47
N ASP A 93 11.13 -0.94 -6.13
CA ASP A 93 10.34 -1.56 -7.21
C ASP A 93 9.79 -2.96 -6.83
N ILE A 94 9.18 -3.07 -5.66
CA ILE A 94 8.50 -4.29 -5.18
C ILE A 94 6.99 -4.16 -5.46
N LYS A 95 6.62 -4.38 -6.73
CA LYS A 95 5.24 -4.17 -7.22
C LYS A 95 4.16 -4.88 -6.39
N PRO A 96 4.28 -6.16 -6.01
CA PRO A 96 3.22 -6.83 -5.26
C PRO A 96 2.97 -6.21 -3.86
N LEU A 97 4.04 -5.76 -3.18
CA LEU A 97 3.92 -5.07 -1.89
C LEU A 97 3.29 -3.69 -2.05
N LEU A 98 3.68 -2.95 -3.10
CA LEU A 98 3.06 -1.66 -3.42
C LEU A 98 1.55 -1.82 -3.70
N GLU A 99 1.16 -2.81 -4.50
CA GLU A 99 -0.25 -3.09 -4.79
C GLU A 99 -1.04 -3.47 -3.53
N LEU A 100 -0.43 -4.25 -2.63
CA LEU A 100 -1.01 -4.62 -1.35
C LEU A 100 -1.28 -3.39 -0.46
N CYS A 101 -0.29 -2.51 -0.31
CA CYS A 101 -0.44 -1.26 0.43
C CYS A 101 -1.54 -0.37 -0.19
N CYS A 102 -1.55 -0.23 -1.52
CA CYS A 102 -2.58 0.53 -2.24
C CYS A 102 -3.99 -0.04 -2.01
N ALA A 103 -4.16 -1.35 -2.02
CA ALA A 103 -5.44 -2.00 -1.72
C ALA A 103 -5.89 -1.70 -0.29
N SER A 104 -4.98 -1.76 0.68
CA SER A 104 -5.26 -1.41 2.08
C SER A 104 -5.74 0.03 2.23
N VAL A 105 -5.01 0.99 1.67
CA VAL A 105 -5.39 2.42 1.72
C VAL A 105 -6.74 2.64 1.05
N ALA A 106 -6.97 2.05 -0.12
CA ALA A 106 -8.24 2.16 -0.83
C ALA A 106 -9.42 1.57 -0.04
N SER A 107 -9.20 0.46 0.69
CA SER A 107 -10.20 -0.12 1.60
C SER A 107 -10.47 0.78 2.81
N SER A 108 -9.43 1.36 3.43
CA SER A 108 -9.57 2.22 4.62
C SER A 108 -10.29 3.55 4.33
N ILE A 109 -10.04 4.16 3.17
CA ILE A 109 -10.76 5.38 2.76
C ILE A 109 -12.26 5.11 2.63
N LYS A 110 -12.65 3.88 2.23
CA LYS A 110 -14.05 3.54 1.96
C LYS A 110 -14.81 2.97 3.16
N SER A 111 -14.13 2.58 4.24
CA SER A 111 -14.78 2.22 5.50
C SER A 111 -15.17 3.42 6.35
N LYS A 112 -14.65 4.62 6.03
CA LYS A 112 -14.94 5.87 6.74
C LYS A 112 -16.10 6.59 6.04
N THR A 113 -17.01 7.17 6.81
CA THR A 113 -18.07 8.00 6.21
C THR A 113 -17.47 9.32 5.69
N VAL A 114 -18.21 10.03 4.81
CA VAL A 114 -17.78 11.33 4.29
C VAL A 114 -17.53 12.32 5.44
N GLU A 115 -18.30 12.21 6.51
CA GLU A 115 -18.20 13.02 7.72
C GLU A 115 -16.93 12.70 8.51
N GLU A 116 -16.59 11.42 8.69
CA GLU A 116 -15.35 10.98 9.35
C GLU A 116 -14.10 11.39 8.56
N LEU A 117 -14.15 11.27 7.22
CA LEU A 117 -13.11 11.74 6.32
C LEU A 117 -12.91 13.25 6.39
N ARG A 118 -13.99 14.04 6.44
CA ARG A 118 -13.91 15.51 6.62
C ARG A 118 -13.21 15.89 7.93
N GLN A 119 -13.51 15.14 8.99
CA GLN A 119 -12.99 15.40 10.33
C GLN A 119 -11.50 15.03 10.48
N GLU A 120 -11.07 13.89 9.91
CA GLU A 120 -9.66 13.47 9.91
C GLU A 120 -8.79 14.28 8.94
N LEU A 121 -9.30 14.65 7.77
CA LEU A 121 -8.55 15.40 6.75
C LEU A 121 -8.52 16.92 7.02
N GLY A 122 -9.16 17.39 8.09
CA GLY A 122 -9.17 18.80 8.48
C GLY A 122 -9.88 19.71 7.48
N VAL A 123 -10.79 19.16 6.68
CA VAL A 123 -11.61 19.94 5.75
C VAL A 123 -12.67 20.65 6.60
N GLY A 124 -12.49 21.96 6.79
CA GLY A 124 -13.41 22.79 7.58
C GLY A 124 -14.85 22.76 7.03
N GLU A 125 -15.80 23.24 7.84
CA GLU A 125 -17.26 23.31 7.54
C GLU A 125 -17.63 24.08 6.25
N GLU A 126 -16.66 24.64 5.52
CA GLU A 126 -16.78 25.09 4.14
C GLU A 126 -16.91 23.90 3.15
N GLY A 127 -17.67 22.89 3.53
CA GLY A 127 -18.05 21.79 2.66
C GLY A 127 -18.99 22.25 1.54
N PHE A 128 -19.39 21.30 0.71
CA PHE A 128 -20.42 21.53 -0.30
C PHE A 128 -21.70 22.09 0.36
N THR A 129 -22.33 23.05 -0.30
CA THR A 129 -23.67 23.49 0.10
C THR A 129 -24.66 22.32 0.04
N PRO A 130 -25.77 22.35 0.80
CA PRO A 130 -26.75 21.26 0.80
C PRO A 130 -27.25 20.89 -0.62
N GLU A 131 -27.36 21.88 -1.50
CA GLU A 131 -27.75 21.68 -2.90
C GLU A 131 -26.66 20.98 -3.73
N GLU A 132 -25.39 21.28 -3.47
CA GLU A 132 -24.26 20.61 -4.12
C GLU A 132 -24.11 19.17 -3.63
N GLU A 133 -24.29 18.90 -2.33
CA GLU A 133 -24.30 17.53 -1.81
C GLU A 133 -25.43 16.70 -2.39
N GLU A 134 -26.65 17.24 -2.44
CA GLU A 134 -27.81 16.55 -2.99
C GLU A 134 -27.66 16.26 -4.50
N LYS A 135 -26.97 17.16 -5.22
CA LYS A 135 -26.63 16.95 -6.63
C LYS A 135 -25.56 15.86 -6.81
N ILE A 136 -24.48 15.89 -6.01
CA ILE A 136 -23.42 14.87 -6.05
C ILE A 136 -23.98 13.49 -5.69
N LEU A 137 -24.86 13.39 -4.69
CA LEU A 137 -25.53 12.14 -4.31
C LEU A 137 -26.46 11.63 -5.43
N ARG A 138 -27.24 12.52 -6.06
CA ARG A 138 -28.07 12.16 -7.23
C ARG A 138 -27.21 11.65 -8.39
N ASP A 139 -26.13 12.35 -8.70
CA ASP A 139 -25.26 12.00 -9.83
C ASP A 139 -24.48 10.69 -9.57
N ASN A 140 -24.04 10.44 -8.33
CA ASN A 140 -23.42 9.16 -7.93
C ASN A 140 -24.41 7.99 -7.92
N ALA A 141 -25.69 8.23 -7.61
CA ALA A 141 -26.72 7.18 -7.65
C ALA A 141 -27.15 6.81 -9.08
N LEU A 142 -26.79 7.61 -10.07
CA LEU A 142 -27.06 7.42 -11.49
C LEU A 142 -25.91 6.71 -12.24
N TRP A 143 -24.79 6.43 -11.57
CA TRP A 143 -23.61 5.73 -12.11
C TRP A 143 -23.50 4.28 -11.63
#